data_AF-A0A921HWV3-F1
#
_entry.id   AF-A0A921HWV3-F1
#
_cell.length_a   1.000
_cell.length_b   1.000
_cell.length_c   1.000
_cell.angle_alpha   90.00
_cell.angle_beta   90.00
_cell.angle_gamma   90.00
#
_symmetry.space_group_name_H-M   'P 1'
#
loop_
_entity.id
_entity.type
_entity.pdbx_description
1 polymer ?
#
loop_
_entity_poly.entity_id
_entity_poly.type
_entity_poly.pdbx_seq_one_letter_code
_entity_poly.pdbx_strand_id
1 'polypeptide(L)'
;MKHLLKVILVAIVILAFCFGLYVLSDRWDAPVLRFLNYTIIGAATGIYSGPHLAPEADKAKYRMTPKKWILSIAGVVVFAAVLAWLIEGRLW
;
A
#
# COMPACT_ATOMS: atom_id res chain seq x y z
N MET A 1 10.89 -11.40 22.82
CA MET A 1 11.99 -10.92 21.93
C MET A 1 11.80 -11.30 20.46
N LYS A 2 11.60 -12.58 20.08
CA LYS A 2 11.50 -13.00 18.67
C LYS A 2 10.36 -12.32 17.87
N HIS A 3 9.20 -12.06 18.49
CA HIS A 3 8.08 -11.38 17.82
C HIS A 3 8.35 -9.90 17.58
N LEU A 4 8.84 -9.18 18.60
CA LEU A 4 9.19 -7.76 18.50
C LEU A 4 10.20 -7.50 17.37
N LEU A 5 11.24 -8.35 17.28
CA LEU A 5 12.27 -8.24 16.25
C LEU A 5 11.69 -8.43 14.83
N LYS A 6 10.74 -9.36 14.65
CA LYS A 6 10.05 -9.55 13.36
C LYS A 6 9.24 -8.31 12.97
N VAL A 7 8.50 -7.73 13.91
CA VAL A 7 7.71 -6.50 13.66
C VAL A 7 8.62 -5.34 13.28
N ILE A 8 9.74 -5.16 13.98
CA ILE A 8 10.73 -4.12 13.66
C ILE A 8 11.31 -4.32 12.26
N LEU A 9 11.68 -5.56 11.90
CA LEU A 9 12.23 -5.85 10.57
C LEU A 9 11.22 -5.55 9.45
N VAL A 10 9.96 -5.93 9.64
CA VAL A 10 8.88 -5.63 8.69
C VAL A 10 8.68 -4.12 8.56
N ALA A 11 8.67 -3.39 9.68
CA ALA A 11 8.56 -1.94 9.66
C ALA A 11 9.71 -1.27 8.90
N ILE A 12 10.95 -1.73 9.12
CA ILE A 12 12.13 -1.22 8.39
C ILE A 12 12.01 -1.47 6.89
N VAL A 13 11.58 -2.66 6.48
CA VAL A 13 11.39 -3.00 5.06
C VAL A 13 10.34 -2.09 4.41
N ILE A 14 9.20 -1.85 5.09
CA ILE A 14 8.15 -0.96 4.60
C ILE A 14 8.68 0.48 4.49
N LEU A 15 9.37 0.98 5.52
CA LEU A 15 9.94 2.33 5.52
C LEU A 15 10.99 2.50 4.41
N ALA A 16 11.87 1.52 4.23
CA ALA A 16 12.87 1.55 3.17
C ALA A 16 12.22 1.55 1.78
N PHE A 17 11.15 0.76 1.59
CA PHE A 17 10.38 0.75 0.35
C PHE A 17 9.70 2.09 0.08
N CYS A 18 9.01 2.67 1.07
CA CYS A 18 8.37 3.98 0.95
C CYS A 18 9.41 5.08 0.70
N PHE A 19 10.56 5.04 1.37
CA PHE A 19 11.64 6.00 1.14
C PHE A 19 12.20 5.87 -0.28
N GLY A 20 12.41 4.64 -0.77
CA GLY A 20 12.84 4.37 -2.13
C GLY A 20 11.86 4.93 -3.17
N LEU A 21 10.56 4.70 -2.99
CA LEU A 21 9.52 5.27 -3.86
C LEU A 21 9.54 6.81 -3.86
N TYR A 22 9.74 7.42 -2.68
CA TYR A 22 9.84 8.88 -2.57
C TYR A 22 11.03 9.43 -3.34
N VAL A 23 12.23 8.87 -3.14
CA VAL A 23 13.46 9.30 -3.83
C VAL A 23 13.36 9.07 -5.34
N LEU A 24 12.82 7.93 -5.77
CA LEU A 24 12.61 7.64 -7.20
C LEU A 24 11.60 8.59 -7.83
N SER A 25 10.52 8.91 -7.11
CA SER A 25 9.51 9.87 -7.57
C SER A 25 10.13 11.25 -7.80
N ASP A 26 10.97 11.72 -6.88
CA ASP A 26 11.65 13.01 -7.00
C ASP A 26 12.68 13.02 -8.13
N ARG A 27 13.49 11.95 -8.22
CA ARG A 27 14.55 11.84 -9.24
C ARG A 27 14.02 11.68 -10.66
N TRP A 28 12.91 10.97 -10.83
CA TRP A 28 12.30 10.74 -12.15
C TRP A 28 11.14 11.66 -12.44
N ASP A 29 10.86 12.63 -11.54
CA ASP A 29 9.74 13.56 -11.63
C ASP A 29 8.42 12.83 -11.94
N ALA A 30 8.23 11.65 -11.34
CA ALA A 30 7.14 10.73 -11.68
C ALA A 30 6.02 10.81 -10.63
N PRO A 31 4.90 11.50 -10.92
CA PRO A 31 3.81 11.68 -9.94
C PRO A 31 3.19 10.33 -9.54
N VAL A 32 3.16 9.35 -10.46
CA VAL A 32 2.60 8.02 -10.17
C VAL A 32 3.30 7.34 -8.99
N LEU A 33 4.61 7.52 -8.85
CA LEU A 33 5.37 6.93 -7.74
C LEU A 33 5.07 7.63 -6.41
N ARG A 34 4.82 8.94 -6.44
CA ARG A 34 4.38 9.73 -5.27
C ARG A 34 3.02 9.26 -4.79
N PHE A 35 2.03 9.19 -5.69
CA PHE A 35 0.68 8.73 -5.37
C PHE A 35 0.65 7.25 -4.98
N LEU A 36 1.52 6.42 -5.57
CA LEU A 36 1.66 5.02 -5.17
C LEU A 36 2.15 4.91 -3.73
N ASN A 37 3.12 5.73 -3.33
CA ASN A 37 3.60 5.77 -1.95
C ASN A 37 2.47 6.11 -0.96
N TYR A 38 1.68 7.14 -1.26
CA TYR A 38 0.56 7.55 -0.40
C TYR A 38 -0.56 6.50 -0.33
N THR A 39 -0.91 5.89 -1.46
CA THR A 39 -2.00 4.92 -1.54
C THR A 39 -1.64 3.58 -0.91
N ILE A 40 -0.38 3.13 -0.98
CA ILE A 40 0.08 1.90 -0.31
C ILE A 40 -0.09 2.00 1.21
N ILE A 41 0.18 3.16 1.80
CA ILE A 41 0.00 3.38 3.25
C ILE A 41 -1.48 3.22 3.61
N GLY A 42 -2.38 3.90 2.89
CA GLY A 42 -3.83 3.79 3.12
C GLY A 42 -4.38 2.38 2.91
N ALA A 43 -3.92 1.70 1.86
CA ALA A 43 -4.33 0.33 1.57
C ALA A 43 -3.85 -0.66 2.64
N ALA A 44 -2.60 -0.51 3.12
CA ALA A 44 -2.08 -1.32 4.22
C ALA A 44 -2.95 -1.14 5.48
N THR A 45 -3.28 0.09 5.85
CA THR A 45 -4.18 0.36 6.99
C THR A 45 -5.53 -0.31 6.81
N GLY A 46 -6.14 -0.24 5.63
CA GLY A 46 -7.42 -0.90 5.34
C GLY A 46 -7.36 -2.43 5.42
N ILE A 47 -6.31 -3.04 4.87
CA ILE A 47 -6.11 -4.49 4.87
C ILE A 47 -5.90 -5.03 6.29
N TYR A 48 -5.17 -4.30 7.15
CA TYR A 48 -4.92 -4.71 8.53
C TYR A 48 -6.09 -4.41 9.47
N SER A 49 -6.76 -3.26 9.32
CA SER A 49 -7.86 -2.85 10.20
C SER A 49 -9.17 -3.57 9.87
N GLY A 50 -9.46 -3.85 8.59
CA GLY A 50 -10.71 -4.48 8.16
C GLY A 50 -11.06 -5.77 8.91
N PRO A 51 -10.16 -6.78 8.96
CA PRO A 51 -10.39 -8.02 9.71
C PRO A 51 -10.53 -7.81 11.22
N HIS A 52 -9.89 -6.77 11.78
CA HIS A 52 -9.89 -6.49 13.21
C HIS A 52 -11.16 -5.77 13.66
N LEU A 53 -11.70 -4.91 12.79
CA LEU A 53 -12.91 -4.11 13.04
C LEU A 53 -14.20 -4.82 12.58
N ALA A 54 -14.09 -5.90 11.81
CA ALA A 54 -15.25 -6.64 11.31
C ALA A 54 -15.96 -7.44 12.44
N PRO A 55 -17.30 -7.49 12.43
CA PRO A 55 -18.06 -8.44 13.25
C PRO A 55 -17.60 -9.89 13.02
N GLU A 56 -17.67 -10.74 14.04
CA GLU A 56 -17.21 -12.15 13.97
C GLU A 56 -17.84 -12.92 12.79
N ALA A 57 -19.11 -12.67 12.49
CA ALA A 57 -19.83 -13.27 11.37
C ALA A 57 -19.21 -12.95 10.00
N ASP A 58 -18.53 -11.80 9.88
CA ASP A 58 -17.99 -11.30 8.62
C ASP A 58 -16.47 -11.52 8.48
N LYS A 59 -15.76 -11.95 9.54
CA LYS A 59 -14.30 -12.12 9.49
C LYS A 59 -13.83 -13.07 8.38
N ALA A 60 -14.63 -14.07 8.04
CA ALA A 60 -14.35 -14.98 6.92
C ALA A 60 -14.28 -14.24 5.57
N LYS A 61 -15.10 -13.18 5.38
CA LYS A 61 -15.09 -12.33 4.18
C LYS A 61 -13.82 -11.48 4.10
N TYR A 62 -13.24 -11.09 5.23
CA TYR A 62 -11.98 -10.34 5.28
C TYR A 62 -10.73 -11.22 5.22
N ARG A 63 -10.87 -12.55 5.18
CA ARG A 63 -9.73 -13.44 4.99
C ARG A 63 -9.04 -13.12 3.67
N MET A 64 -7.76 -12.75 3.78
CA MET A 64 -6.94 -12.39 2.65
C MET A 64 -6.52 -13.65 1.91
N THR A 65 -7.02 -13.84 0.70
CA THR A 65 -6.63 -14.92 -0.21
C THR A 65 -5.62 -14.39 -1.22
N PRO A 66 -4.81 -15.25 -1.86
CA PRO A 66 -3.87 -14.82 -2.90
C PRO A 66 -4.54 -13.99 -4.01
N LYS A 67 -5.76 -14.37 -4.42
CA LYS A 67 -6.55 -13.62 -5.40
C LYS A 67 -6.91 -12.20 -4.92
N LYS A 68 -7.32 -12.05 -3.65
CA LYS A 68 -7.62 -10.73 -3.06
C LYS A 68 -6.36 -9.87 -2.90
N TRP A 69 -5.22 -10.50 -2.60
CA TRP A 69 -3.92 -9.83 -2.58
C TRP A 69 -3.57 -9.23 -3.93
N ILE A 70 -3.64 -10.02 -5.00
CA ILE A 70 -3.35 -9.56 -6.37
C ILE A 70 -4.32 -8.43 -6.77
N LEU A 71 -5.62 -8.60 -6.51
CA LEU A 71 -6.63 -7.58 -6.78
C LEU A 71 -6.38 -6.27 -6.01
N SER A 72 -5.97 -6.37 -4.74
CA SER A 72 -5.66 -5.19 -3.93
C SER A 72 -4.43 -4.46 -4.45
N ILE A 73 -3.35 -5.18 -4.77
CA ILE A 73 -2.13 -4.59 -5.33
C ILE A 73 -2.45 -3.91 -6.68
N ALA A 74 -3.15 -4.61 -7.58
CA ALA A 74 -3.54 -4.05 -8.87
C ALA A 74 -4.44 -2.82 -8.69
N GLY A 75 -5.41 -2.87 -7.77
CA GLY A 75 -6.29 -1.75 -7.47
C GLY A 75 -5.53 -0.52 -6.96
N VAL A 76 -4.57 -0.71 -6.05
CA VAL A 76 -3.74 0.38 -5.53
C VAL A 76 -2.89 1.02 -6.62
N VAL A 77 -2.25 0.21 -7.48
CA VAL A 77 -1.45 0.71 -8.60
C VAL A 77 -2.30 1.50 -9.59
N VAL A 78 -3.46 0.95 -9.99
CA VAL A 78 -4.38 1.64 -10.90
C VAL A 78 -4.90 2.93 -10.29
N PHE A 79 -5.28 2.91 -9.01
CA PHE A 79 -5.77 4.10 -8.31
C PHE A 79 -4.71 5.19 -8.21
N ALA A 80 -3.46 4.82 -7.91
CA ALA A 80 -2.33 5.75 -7.91
C ALA A 80 -2.09 6.39 -9.28
N ALA A 81 -2.15 5.60 -10.36
CA ALA A 81 -2.02 6.10 -11.72
C ALA A 81 -3.17 7.05 -12.10
N VAL A 82 -4.40 6.71 -11.73
CA VAL A 82 -5.57 7.59 -11.94
C VAL A 82 -5.41 8.89 -11.17
N LEU A 83 -4.97 8.86 -9.91
CA LEU A 83 -4.73 10.08 -9.12
C LEU A 83 -3.63 10.95 -9.73
N ALA A 84 -2.52 10.34 -10.14
CA ALA A 84 -1.43 11.03 -10.82
C ALA A 84 -1.91 11.73 -12.09
N TRP A 85 -2.68 11.01 -12.92
CA TRP A 85 -3.25 11.56 -14.14
C TRP A 85 -4.24 12.70 -13.88
N LEU A 86 -5.14 12.54 -12.90
CA LEU A 86 -6.17 13.54 -12.60
C LEU A 86 -5.62 14.82 -11.96
N ILE A 87 -4.61 14.69 -11.10
CA ILE A 87 -4.10 15.82 -10.30
C ILE A 87 -2.92 16.51 -10.99
N GLU A 88 -2.01 15.74 -11.57
CA GLU A 88 -0.78 16.28 -12.18
C GLU A 88 -0.80 16.21 -13.72
N GLY A 89 -1.82 15.61 -14.33
CA GLY A 89 -1.96 15.54 -15.79
C GLY A 89 -0.95 14.60 -16.48
N ARG A 90 -0.09 13.92 -15.73
CA ARG A 90 0.97 13.04 -16.23
C ARG A 90 1.31 11.95 -15.24
N LEU A 91 1.85 10.85 -15.74
CA LEU A 91 2.30 9.71 -14.92
C LEU A 91 3.81 9.77 -14.62
N TRP A 92 4.55 10.37 -15.55
CA TRP A 92 5.99 10.66 -15.57
C TRP A 92 6.16 12.08 -16.11
#